data_AF-A0A926X565-F1
#
_entry.id   AF-A0A926X565-F1
#
_cell.length_a   1.000
_cell.length_b   1.000
_cell.length_c   1.000
_cell.angle_alpha   90.00
_cell.angle_beta   90.00
_cell.angle_gamma   90.00
#
_symmetry.space_group_name_H-M   'P 1'
#
loop_
_entity.id
_entity.type
_entity.pdbx_description
1 polymer ?
#
loop_
_entity_poly.entity_id
_entity_poly.type
_entity_poly.pdbx_seq_one_letter_code
_entity_poly.pdbx_strand_id
1 'polypeptide(L)'
;MSKIMIRKFVLVVACILIIISSTASIAVACSRMRISEATTYVGMMNRIQQQYFLENQSFARSLEELNRFAKAQIPVNTNHYRFQVHLKNQVAFNDAHYIGDAEPCMTKCEFGITSLFGRCFDSCCNPLICFFSRRDCVYSVIGVVFPSNRRSHTQAILCKGSTPDAKQPFLKNGEYVCPSR
;
A
#
# COMPACT_ATOMS: atom_id res chain seq x y z
N MET A 1 12.77 55.10 -12.52
CA MET A 1 12.37 53.94 -11.68
C MET A 1 13.63 53.24 -11.18
N SER A 2 13.85 53.23 -9.87
CA SER A 2 15.16 52.94 -9.27
C SER A 2 15.46 51.44 -9.20
N LYS A 3 16.70 51.05 -9.56
CA LYS A 3 17.24 49.66 -9.52
C LYS A 3 17.03 48.95 -8.16
N ILE A 4 16.88 49.74 -7.09
CA ILE A 4 16.61 49.27 -5.72
C ILE A 4 15.21 48.65 -5.60
N MET A 5 14.22 49.18 -6.32
CA MET A 5 12.83 48.72 -6.26
C MET A 5 12.67 47.35 -6.94
N ILE A 6 13.42 47.13 -8.04
CA ILE A 6 13.43 45.86 -8.78
C ILE A 6 14.08 44.75 -7.95
N ARG A 7 15.19 45.03 -7.24
CA ARG A 7 15.84 44.05 -6.36
C ARG A 7 14.94 43.58 -5.22
N LYS A 8 14.18 44.49 -4.61
CA LYS A 8 13.23 44.13 -3.53
C LYS A 8 12.05 43.31 -4.06
N PHE A 9 11.54 43.64 -5.25
CA PHE A 9 10.45 42.89 -5.87
C PHE A 9 10.86 41.45 -6.24
N VAL A 10 12.05 41.26 -6.82
CA VAL A 10 12.57 39.94 -7.17
C VAL A 10 12.77 39.05 -5.94
N LEU A 11 13.26 39.62 -4.83
CA LEU A 11 13.46 38.90 -3.58
C LEU A 11 12.13 38.41 -2.96
N VAL A 12 11.10 39.25 -2.98
CA VAL A 12 9.78 38.90 -2.45
C VAL A 12 9.14 37.79 -3.29
N VAL A 13 9.21 37.89 -4.62
CA VAL A 13 8.67 36.85 -5.52
C VAL A 13 9.42 35.52 -5.33
N ALA A 14 10.75 35.55 -5.21
CA ALA A 14 11.54 34.34 -4.96
C ALA A 14 11.19 33.66 -3.62
N CYS A 15 11.01 34.43 -2.54
CA CYS A 15 10.58 33.88 -1.25
C CYS A 15 9.18 33.25 -1.32
N ILE A 16 8.23 33.88 -2.01
CA ILE A 16 6.88 33.34 -2.18
C ILE A 16 6.92 32.02 -2.95
N LEU A 17 7.74 31.93 -4.00
CA LEU A 17 7.89 30.70 -4.79
C LEU A 17 8.53 29.54 -4.00
N ILE A 18 9.47 29.82 -3.09
CA ILE A 18 10.10 28.80 -2.23
C ILE A 18 9.11 28.25 -1.20
N ILE A 19 8.24 29.10 -0.66
CA ILE A 19 7.25 28.67 0.36
C ILE A 19 6.17 27.79 -0.29
N ILE A 20 5.74 28.10 -1.51
CA ILE A 20 4.68 27.36 -2.20
C ILE A 20 5.14 25.94 -2.61
N SER A 21 6.42 25.73 -2.93
CA SER A 21 6.91 24.43 -3.43
C SER A 21 7.09 23.34 -2.37
N SER A 22 7.09 23.68 -1.08
CA SER A 22 7.46 22.75 0.00
C SER A 22 6.29 21.97 0.62
N THR A 23 5.03 22.31 0.33
CA THR A 23 3.88 21.82 1.12
C THR A 23 2.98 20.79 0.42
N ALA A 24 3.07 20.61 -0.90
CA ALA A 24 2.16 19.74 -1.66
C ALA A 24 2.59 18.25 -1.73
N SER A 25 3.87 17.94 -1.49
CA SER A 25 4.44 16.61 -1.82
C SER A 25 4.33 15.56 -0.71
N ILE A 26 3.93 15.94 0.51
CA ILE A 26 4.15 15.12 1.70
C ILE A 26 3.00 14.11 1.92
N ALA A 27 1.74 14.54 1.78
CA ALA A 27 0.58 13.69 2.11
C ALA A 27 0.35 12.53 1.11
N VAL A 28 0.54 12.77 -0.19
CA VAL A 28 0.40 11.71 -1.22
C VAL A 28 1.52 10.67 -1.11
N ALA A 29 2.70 11.08 -0.62
CA ALA A 29 3.80 10.16 -0.36
C ALA A 29 3.49 9.22 0.82
N CYS A 30 2.82 9.69 1.88
CA CYS A 30 2.52 8.91 3.08
C CYS A 30 1.65 7.67 2.81
N SER A 31 0.57 7.81 2.04
CA SER A 31 -0.33 6.67 1.76
C SER A 31 0.33 5.59 0.88
N ARG A 32 1.11 6.00 -0.12
CA ARG A 32 1.87 5.07 -0.98
C ARG A 32 2.98 4.34 -0.23
N MET A 33 3.67 5.03 0.67
CA MET A 33 4.72 4.42 1.51
C MET A 33 4.16 3.33 2.42
N ARG A 34 2.99 3.53 3.04
CA ARG A 34 2.40 2.53 3.95
C ARG A 34 1.97 1.24 3.25
N ILE A 35 1.41 1.32 2.03
CA ILE A 35 1.08 0.11 1.26
C ILE A 35 2.35 -0.63 0.83
N SER A 36 3.43 0.12 0.55
CA SER A 36 4.70 -0.47 0.15
C SER A 36 5.31 -1.34 1.25
N GLU A 37 5.13 -0.96 2.52
CA GLU A 37 5.54 -1.76 3.69
C GLU A 37 4.81 -3.11 3.72
N ALA A 38 3.47 -3.10 3.73
CA ALA A 38 2.66 -4.32 3.73
C ALA A 38 2.96 -5.21 2.51
N THR A 39 3.10 -4.61 1.33
CA THR A 39 3.46 -5.33 0.10
C THR A 39 4.82 -6.01 0.23
N THR A 40 5.80 -5.34 0.84
CA THR A 40 7.16 -5.87 1.03
C THR A 40 7.14 -7.08 1.95
N TYR A 41 6.53 -6.95 3.14
CA TYR A 41 6.49 -8.05 4.10
C TYR A 41 5.64 -9.23 3.61
N VAL A 42 4.46 -9.01 3.04
CA VAL A 42 3.65 -10.10 2.47
C VAL A 42 4.37 -10.78 1.30
N GLY A 43 5.08 -10.01 0.47
CA GLY A 43 5.93 -10.55 -0.58
C GLY A 43 7.06 -11.43 -0.05
N MET A 44 7.69 -11.04 1.06
CA MET A 44 8.67 -11.87 1.77
C MET A 44 8.03 -13.14 2.34
N MET A 45 6.88 -13.03 3.00
CA MET A 45 6.14 -14.19 3.54
C MET A 45 5.82 -15.20 2.44
N ASN A 46 5.39 -14.75 1.26
CA ASN A 46 5.12 -15.63 0.13
C ASN A 46 6.39 -16.40 -0.30
N ARG A 47 7.52 -15.72 -0.47
CA ARG A 47 8.78 -16.37 -0.87
C ARG A 47 9.24 -17.39 0.16
N ILE A 48 9.15 -17.05 1.44
CA ILE A 48 9.51 -17.98 2.52
C ILE A 48 8.56 -19.17 2.55
N GLN A 49 7.25 -18.98 2.37
CA GLN A 49 6.30 -20.09 2.26
C GLN A 49 6.62 -21.02 1.09
N GLN A 50 7.00 -20.47 -0.07
CA GLN A 50 7.43 -21.28 -1.21
C GLN A 50 8.66 -22.12 -0.87
N GLN A 51 9.67 -21.52 -0.23
CA GLN A 51 10.86 -22.25 0.23
C GLN A 51 10.52 -23.31 1.29
N TYR A 52 9.73 -22.94 2.29
CA TYR A 52 9.29 -23.83 3.36
C TYR A 52 8.55 -25.05 2.79
N PHE A 53 7.72 -24.86 1.76
CA PHE A 53 7.04 -25.96 1.07
C PHE A 53 8.00 -26.88 0.31
N LEU A 54 9.04 -26.34 -0.32
CA LEU A 54 10.04 -27.18 -0.99
C LEU A 54 10.75 -28.10 0.01
N GLU A 55 11.06 -27.60 1.20
CA GLU A 55 11.81 -28.35 2.23
C GLU A 55 10.91 -29.30 3.04
N ASN A 56 9.68 -28.88 3.39
CA ASN A 56 8.81 -29.62 4.31
C ASN A 56 7.60 -30.27 3.64
N GLN A 57 7.40 -30.08 2.33
CA GLN A 57 6.23 -30.55 1.56
C GLN A 57 4.89 -30.12 2.19
N SER A 58 4.90 -29.02 2.94
CA SER A 58 3.77 -28.44 3.64
C SER A 58 3.99 -26.94 3.81
N PHE A 59 2.94 -26.17 4.09
CA PHE A 59 3.08 -24.74 4.37
C PHE A 59 3.20 -24.49 5.87
N ALA A 60 3.94 -23.45 6.25
CA ALA A 60 4.03 -23.00 7.63
C ALA A 60 2.66 -22.49 8.10
N ARG A 61 2.32 -22.78 9.35
CA ARG A 61 0.99 -22.48 9.94
C ARG A 61 0.93 -21.14 10.63
N SER A 62 2.08 -20.51 10.89
CA SER A 62 2.19 -19.29 11.65
C SER A 62 3.33 -18.41 11.16
N LEU A 63 3.26 -17.12 11.48
CA LEU A 63 4.35 -16.18 11.19
C LEU A 63 5.62 -16.52 11.98
N GLU A 64 5.47 -17.00 13.22
CA GLU A 64 6.61 -17.42 14.06
C GLU A 64 7.39 -18.57 13.42
N GLU A 65 6.68 -19.55 12.88
CA GLU A 65 7.28 -20.68 12.17
C GLU A 65 8.07 -20.22 10.93
N LEU A 66 7.51 -19.31 10.13
CA LEU A 66 8.22 -18.70 8.99
C LEU A 66 9.48 -17.95 9.43
N ASN A 67 9.37 -17.13 10.49
CA ASN A 67 10.49 -16.36 11.00
C ASN A 67 11.60 -17.27 11.56
N ARG A 68 11.26 -18.34 12.28
CA ARG A 68 12.24 -19.32 12.75
C ARG A 68 12.94 -20.04 11.60
N PHE A 69 12.18 -20.45 10.59
CA PHE A 69 12.69 -21.17 9.43
C PHE A 69 13.68 -20.33 8.60
N ALA A 70 13.24 -19.17 8.11
CA ALA A 70 14.06 -18.33 7.24
C ALA A 70 15.03 -17.41 8.01
N LYS A 71 15.04 -17.47 9.35
CA LYS A 71 15.67 -16.46 10.22
C LYS A 71 15.24 -15.04 9.82
N ALA A 72 14.01 -14.92 9.32
CA ALA A 72 13.44 -13.67 8.88
C ALA A 72 12.94 -12.88 10.09
N GLN A 73 13.05 -11.55 10.03
CA GLN A 73 12.59 -10.65 11.07
C GLN A 73 11.30 -9.95 10.62
N ILE A 74 10.28 -10.72 10.22
CA ILE A 74 8.99 -10.15 9.86
C ILE A 74 8.24 -9.83 11.16
N PRO A 75 7.93 -8.56 11.44
CA PRO A 75 7.24 -8.19 12.67
C PRO A 75 5.79 -8.71 12.66
N VAL A 76 5.29 -9.15 13.82
CA VAL A 76 3.86 -9.51 13.96
C VAL A 76 2.98 -8.28 13.81
N ASN A 77 3.40 -7.17 14.39
CA ASN A 77 2.72 -5.87 14.27
C ASN A 77 3.75 -4.79 13.95
N THR A 78 3.36 -3.86 13.09
CA THR A 78 4.01 -2.57 12.91
C THR A 78 3.07 -1.47 13.40
N ASN A 79 3.44 -0.21 13.19
CA ASN A 79 2.57 0.92 13.54
C ASN A 79 1.26 0.93 12.73
N HIS A 80 1.22 0.18 11.63
CA HIS A 80 0.14 0.27 10.65
C HIS A 80 -0.46 -1.09 10.31
N TYR A 81 0.29 -2.19 10.42
CA TYR A 81 -0.16 -3.49 9.98
C TYR A 81 0.04 -4.57 11.02
N ARG A 82 -0.86 -5.55 11.02
CA ARG A 82 -0.71 -6.84 11.66
C ARG A 82 -0.53 -7.91 10.59
N PHE A 83 0.54 -8.67 10.70
CA PHE A 83 0.88 -9.74 9.76
C PHE A 83 0.47 -11.09 10.32
N GLN A 84 -0.22 -11.90 9.51
CA GLN A 84 -0.73 -13.20 9.91
C GLN A 84 -0.60 -14.23 8.78
N VAL A 85 -0.51 -15.49 9.19
CA VAL A 85 -0.54 -16.64 8.27
C VAL A 85 -1.78 -17.44 8.59
N HIS A 86 -2.56 -17.78 7.56
CA HIS A 86 -3.70 -18.67 7.66
C HIS A 86 -3.56 -19.81 6.68
N LEU A 87 -3.87 -21.03 7.12
CA LEU A 87 -3.92 -22.20 6.26
C LEU A 87 -5.35 -22.59 6.00
N LYS A 88 -5.69 -22.80 4.72
CA LYS A 88 -6.99 -23.31 4.31
C LYS A 88 -6.80 -24.26 3.15
N ASN A 89 -7.28 -25.50 3.27
CA ASN A 89 -7.23 -26.51 2.21
C ASN A 89 -5.82 -26.69 1.61
N GLN A 90 -4.78 -26.78 2.45
CA GLN A 90 -3.38 -26.89 2.02
C GLN A 90 -2.87 -25.68 1.20
N VAL A 91 -3.48 -24.50 1.38
CA VAL A 91 -3.03 -23.24 0.78
C VAL A 91 -2.69 -22.26 1.90
N ALA A 92 -1.60 -21.53 1.74
CA ALA A 92 -1.15 -20.51 2.67
C ALA A 92 -1.63 -19.12 2.24
N PHE A 93 -2.29 -18.44 3.15
CA PHE A 93 -2.69 -17.05 3.05
C PHE A 93 -1.82 -16.24 3.99
N ASN A 94 -1.16 -15.23 3.45
CA ASN A 94 -0.26 -14.32 4.15
C ASN A 94 -0.90 -12.94 4.12
N ASP A 95 -1.44 -12.52 5.26
CA ASP A 95 -2.30 -11.34 5.33
C ASP A 95 -1.60 -10.21 6.08
N ALA A 96 -1.70 -9.00 5.53
CA ALA A 96 -1.43 -7.76 6.23
C ALA A 96 -2.74 -7.02 6.45
N HIS A 97 -3.19 -7.01 7.71
CA HIS A 97 -4.38 -6.29 8.14
C HIS A 97 -3.98 -4.93 8.69
N TYR A 98 -4.56 -3.85 8.18
CA TYR A 98 -4.27 -2.52 8.68
C TYR A 98 -4.88 -2.34 10.08
N ILE A 99 -4.08 -1.91 11.04
CA ILE A 99 -4.48 -1.69 12.45
C ILE A 99 -4.38 -0.22 12.87
N GLY A 100 -4.01 0.67 11.95
CA GLY A 100 -3.95 2.11 12.22
C GLY A 100 -5.34 2.75 12.23
N ASP A 101 -5.39 3.98 12.72
CA ASP A 101 -6.59 4.81 12.60
C ASP A 101 -6.93 5.03 11.12
N ALA A 102 -8.22 4.97 10.78
CA ALA A 102 -8.70 5.21 9.42
C ALA A 102 -8.28 6.61 8.96
N GLU A 103 -7.19 6.70 8.21
CA GLU A 103 -6.75 7.95 7.64
C GLU A 103 -7.57 8.27 6.38
N PRO A 104 -8.01 9.52 6.21
CA PRO A 104 -8.70 9.94 5.00
C PRO A 104 -7.73 9.78 3.83
N CYS A 105 -8.03 8.85 2.93
CA CYS A 105 -7.24 8.78 1.71
C CYS A 105 -7.52 9.99 0.86
N MET A 106 -6.44 10.72 0.56
CA MET A 106 -6.47 11.66 -0.54
C MET A 106 -6.63 10.85 -1.83
N THR A 107 -7.83 10.84 -2.38
CA THR A 107 -8.04 10.47 -3.78
C THR A 107 -7.10 11.32 -4.61
N LYS A 108 -6.35 10.64 -5.48
CA LYS A 108 -5.53 11.22 -6.53
C LYS A 108 -6.31 12.39 -7.17
N CYS A 109 -5.91 13.64 -6.91
CA CYS A 109 -6.35 14.76 -7.74
C CYS A 109 -5.65 14.53 -9.07
N GLU A 110 -6.39 14.00 -10.05
CA GLU A 110 -5.80 13.49 -11.28
C GLU A 110 -5.17 14.62 -12.11
N PHE A 111 -5.56 15.87 -11.85
CA PHE A 111 -4.75 17.05 -12.07
C PHE A 111 -5.01 18.05 -10.91
N GLY A 112 -3.99 18.84 -10.53
CA GLY A 112 -4.18 20.00 -9.66
C GLY A 112 -3.34 20.08 -8.39
N ILE A 113 -2.74 21.25 -8.19
CA ILE A 113 -1.83 21.60 -7.11
C ILE A 113 -2.67 21.87 -5.84
N THR A 114 -2.27 21.31 -4.70
CA THR A 114 -2.95 21.57 -3.42
C THR A 114 -2.59 22.96 -2.89
N SER A 115 -3.56 23.80 -2.55
CA SER A 115 -3.34 25.08 -1.85
C SER A 115 -3.87 25.06 -0.41
N LEU A 116 -3.39 26.03 0.39
CA LEU A 116 -3.49 26.24 1.85
C LEU A 116 -4.88 26.17 2.53
N PHE A 117 -5.96 25.82 1.81
CA PHE A 117 -7.32 25.74 2.35
C PHE A 117 -8.05 24.42 2.04
N GLY A 118 -7.33 23.34 1.71
CA GLY A 118 -7.96 22.04 1.48
C GLY A 118 -8.85 21.99 0.24
N ARG A 119 -8.53 22.79 -0.79
CA ARG A 119 -9.16 22.72 -2.11
C ARG A 119 -8.10 22.30 -3.14
N CYS A 120 -8.40 21.29 -3.95
CA CYS A 120 -7.59 20.99 -5.13
C CYS A 120 -7.84 22.11 -6.16
N PHE A 121 -6.79 22.81 -6.57
CA PHE A 121 -6.86 23.76 -7.68
C PHE A 121 -6.27 23.08 -8.90
N ASP A 122 -7.12 22.79 -9.88
CA ASP A 122 -6.68 22.27 -11.15
C ASP A 122 -6.27 23.38 -12.11
N SER A 123 -5.29 23.13 -12.97
CA SER A 123 -4.63 24.15 -13.81
C SER A 123 -5.45 24.62 -15.02
N CYS A 124 -6.72 24.25 -15.14
CA CYS A 124 -7.60 24.73 -16.21
C CYS A 124 -8.98 25.08 -15.65
N CYS A 125 -9.16 26.37 -15.33
CA CYS A 125 -10.42 27.11 -15.35
C CYS A 125 -11.73 26.31 -15.16
N ASN A 126 -12.09 25.97 -13.91
CA ASN A 126 -13.45 26.08 -13.36
C ASN A 126 -13.53 25.54 -11.92
N PRO A 127 -14.41 26.09 -11.06
CA PRO A 127 -14.58 25.64 -9.68
C PRO A 127 -15.37 24.32 -9.65
N LEU A 128 -14.69 23.20 -9.86
CA LEU A 128 -15.29 21.89 -9.63
C LEU A 128 -15.18 21.49 -8.16
N ILE A 129 -16.34 21.09 -7.63
CA ILE A 129 -16.57 20.61 -6.27
C ILE A 129 -15.68 19.38 -6.05
N CYS A 130 -14.72 19.47 -5.13
CA CYS A 130 -14.04 18.29 -4.61
C CYS A 130 -15.07 17.46 -3.83
N PHE A 131 -15.57 16.39 -4.42
CA PHE A 131 -16.29 15.38 -3.65
C PHE A 131 -15.28 14.64 -2.78
N PHE A 132 -15.16 15.05 -1.52
CA PHE A 132 -14.54 14.23 -0.49
C PHE A 132 -15.39 12.97 -0.34
N SER A 133 -15.04 11.93 -1.09
CA SER A 133 -15.55 10.60 -0.80
C SER A 133 -14.79 10.13 0.45
N ARG A 134 -15.44 10.27 1.62
CA ARG A 134 -15.08 9.58 2.87
C ARG A 134 -15.21 8.06 2.64
N ARG A 135 -14.33 7.50 1.84
CA ARG A 135 -14.10 6.06 1.85
C ARG A 135 -12.80 5.89 2.59
N ASP A 136 -12.88 5.28 3.77
CA ASP A 136 -11.69 4.89 4.51
C ASP A 136 -10.89 3.95 3.60
N CYS A 137 -9.75 4.41 3.07
CA CYS A 137 -8.89 3.53 2.30
C CYS A 137 -8.05 2.72 3.27
N VAL A 138 -8.72 1.74 3.86
CA VAL A 138 -8.02 0.68 4.56
C VAL A 138 -7.42 -0.20 3.49
N TYR A 139 -6.11 -0.20 3.39
CA TYR A 139 -5.41 -1.04 2.44
C TYR A 139 -5.09 -2.36 3.11
N SER A 140 -5.66 -3.46 2.62
CA SER A 140 -5.25 -4.81 3.00
C SER A 140 -4.43 -5.42 1.87
N VAL A 141 -3.35 -6.09 2.23
CA VAL A 141 -2.53 -6.85 1.28
C VAL A 141 -2.61 -8.32 1.65
N ILE A 142 -3.02 -9.15 0.70
CA ILE A 142 -3.21 -10.58 0.88
C ILE A 142 -2.34 -11.31 -0.14
N GLY A 143 -1.41 -12.11 0.36
CA GLY A 143 -0.60 -13.03 -0.43
C GLY A 143 -1.18 -14.44 -0.33
N VAL A 144 -1.20 -15.18 -1.43
CA VAL A 144 -1.61 -16.59 -1.41
C VAL A 144 -0.53 -17.42 -2.06
N VAL A 145 -0.15 -18.51 -1.41
CA VAL A 145 0.80 -19.51 -1.92
C VAL A 145 0.13 -20.87 -1.93
N PHE A 146 0.10 -21.52 -3.09
CA PHE A 146 -0.61 -22.78 -3.30
C PHE A 146 0.24 -23.73 -4.16
N PRO A 147 0.05 -25.06 -4.01
CA PRO A 147 0.75 -26.04 -4.81
C PRO A 147 0.24 -25.98 -6.25
N SER A 148 1.15 -26.02 -7.22
CA SER A 148 0.83 -26.13 -8.63
C SER A 148 0.49 -27.58 -8.97
N ASN A 149 -0.17 -27.80 -10.12
CA ASN A 149 -0.40 -29.15 -10.64
C ASN A 149 0.89 -29.95 -10.88
N ARG A 150 2.05 -29.28 -10.98
CA ARG A 150 3.36 -29.94 -10.90
C ARG A 150 3.74 -30.09 -9.43
N ARG A 151 3.80 -31.34 -8.95
CA ARG A 151 3.96 -31.73 -7.53
C ARG A 151 5.12 -31.08 -6.76
N SER A 152 6.09 -30.47 -7.45
CA SER A 152 7.26 -29.81 -6.86
C SER A 152 7.28 -28.29 -7.03
N HIS A 153 6.20 -27.68 -7.51
CA HIS A 153 6.13 -26.24 -7.73
C HIS A 153 5.01 -25.61 -6.91
N THR A 154 5.29 -24.42 -6.38
CA THR A 154 4.28 -23.56 -5.76
C THR A 154 4.08 -22.33 -6.63
N GLN A 155 2.85 -21.82 -6.66
CA GLN A 155 2.52 -20.54 -7.26
C GLN A 155 2.18 -19.56 -6.15
N ALA A 156 2.41 -18.28 -6.41
CA ALA A 156 2.09 -17.22 -5.48
C ALA A 156 1.41 -16.05 -6.20
N ILE A 157 0.42 -15.48 -5.54
CA ILE A 157 -0.22 -14.23 -5.95
C ILE A 157 -0.20 -13.22 -4.81
N LEU A 158 -0.30 -11.94 -5.15
CA LEU A 158 -0.40 -10.86 -4.17
C LEU A 158 -1.48 -9.89 -4.60
N CYS A 159 -2.50 -9.76 -3.77
CA CYS A 159 -3.68 -8.94 -4.02
C CYS A 159 -3.67 -7.72 -3.10
N LYS A 160 -4.02 -6.56 -3.68
CA LYS A 160 -4.09 -5.28 -2.97
C LYS A 160 -5.54 -4.80 -2.94
N GLY A 161 -6.16 -4.86 -1.77
CA GLY A 161 -7.47 -4.26 -1.52
C GLY A 161 -7.34 -2.82 -1.05
N SER A 162 -8.37 -2.01 -1.33
CA SER A 162 -8.51 -0.66 -0.76
C SER A 162 -9.73 -0.54 0.15
N THR A 163 -10.28 -1.68 0.56
CA THR A 163 -11.34 -1.79 1.55
C THR A 163 -10.85 -2.69 2.70
N PRO A 164 -11.31 -2.44 3.94
CA PRO A 164 -10.98 -3.30 5.07
C PRO A 164 -11.43 -4.73 4.84
N ASP A 165 -12.55 -4.90 4.12
CA ASP A 165 -13.06 -6.17 3.63
C ASP A 165 -12.51 -6.49 2.24
N ALA A 166 -11.20 -6.35 2.04
CA ALA A 166 -10.57 -6.83 0.82
C ALA A 166 -10.94 -8.31 0.66
N LYS A 167 -11.79 -8.60 -0.32
CA LYS A 167 -12.25 -9.96 -0.56
C LYS A 167 -11.00 -10.84 -0.73
N GLN A 168 -10.96 -11.95 0.01
CA GLN A 168 -9.86 -12.90 -0.11
C GLN A 168 -9.77 -13.40 -1.56
N PRO A 169 -8.56 -13.69 -2.05
CA PRO A 169 -8.41 -14.28 -3.37
C PRO A 169 -9.16 -15.62 -3.43
N PHE A 170 -9.82 -15.86 -4.55
CA PHE A 170 -10.65 -17.04 -4.73
C PHE A 170 -10.16 -17.87 -5.91
N LEU A 171 -10.44 -19.17 -5.86
CA LEU A 171 -10.07 -20.10 -6.89
C LEU A 171 -11.02 -19.95 -8.09
N LYS A 172 -10.48 -19.64 -9.27
CA LYS A 172 -11.20 -19.59 -10.54
C LYS A 172 -10.40 -20.38 -11.57
N ASN A 173 -11.01 -21.40 -12.16
CA ASN A 173 -10.38 -22.28 -13.16
C ASN A 173 -9.07 -22.94 -12.67
N GLY A 174 -8.97 -23.28 -11.38
CA GLY A 174 -7.78 -23.92 -10.80
C GLY A 174 -6.64 -22.96 -10.43
N GLU A 175 -6.83 -21.66 -10.63
CA GLU A 175 -5.86 -20.62 -10.24
C GLU A 175 -6.49 -19.65 -9.25
N TYR A 176 -5.71 -19.12 -8.31
CA TYR A 176 -6.18 -18.07 -7.43
C TYR A 176 -6.17 -16.73 -8.15
N VAL A 177 -7.26 -15.98 -8.04
CA VAL A 177 -7.43 -14.68 -8.69
C VAL A 177 -7.81 -13.63 -7.64
N CYS A 178 -7.23 -12.44 -7.78
CA CYS A 178 -7.64 -11.29 -6.98
C CYS A 178 -9.05 -10.85 -7.38
N PRO A 179 -9.93 -10.53 -6.43
CA PRO A 179 -11.25 -10.02 -6.76
C PRO A 179 -11.14 -8.68 -7.49
N SER A 180 -11.86 -8.59 -8.62
CA SER A 180 -12.07 -7.33 -9.34
C SER A 180 -12.81 -6.35 -8.42
N ARG A 181 -12.34 -5.11 -8.36
CA ARG A 181 -13.06 -4.02 -7.71
C ARG A 181 -14.34 -3.67 -8.46
#